data_AF-A0A450V2M8-F1
#
_entry.id   AF-A0A450V2M8-F1
#
_cell.length_a   1.000
_cell.length_b   1.000
_cell.length_c   1.000
_cell.angle_alpha   90.00
_cell.angle_beta   90.00
_cell.angle_gamma   90.00
#
_symmetry.space_group_name_H-M   'P 1'
#
loop_
_entity.id
_entity.type
_entity.pdbx_description
1 polymer ?
#
loop_
_entity_poly.entity_id
_entity_poly.type
_entity_poly.pdbx_seq_one_letter_code
_entity_poly.pdbx_strand_id
1 'polypeptide(L)' 'MRVYAYEHTMKENGMLTLKNLPFNTGEKIEVIIIPHSKPNLEEKRYPFWGKPITYLNPTDPVAEEDWEIYK' A
#
# COMPACT_ATOMS: atom_id res chain seq x y z
N MET A 1 25.84 -0.85 -4.23
CA MET A 1 24.98 -2.04 -4.13
C MET A 1 23.96 -1.97 -5.24
N ARG A 2 23.95 -2.93 -6.17
CA ARG A 2 22.95 -3.00 -7.27
C ARG A 2 21.92 -4.04 -6.88
N VAL A 3 20.65 -3.68 -6.93
CA VAL A 3 19.53 -4.56 -6.57
C VAL A 3 18.79 -4.92 -7.85
N TYR A 4 18.67 -6.22 -8.11
CA TYR A 4 17.85 -6.74 -9.20
C TYR A 4 16.54 -7.24 -8.60
N ALA A 5 15.43 -6.58 -8.93
CA ALA A 5 14.09 -6.98 -8.48
C ALA A 5 13.35 -7.68 -9.61
N TYR A 6 12.73 -8.81 -9.31
CA TYR A 6 11.89 -9.56 -10.23
C TYR A 6 10.61 -9.96 -9.52
N GLU A 7 9.46 -9.54 -10.05
CA GLU A 7 8.15 -9.93 -9.52
C GLU A 7 7.75 -11.28 -10.13
N HIS A 8 7.51 -12.27 -9.28
CA HIS A 8 7.07 -13.59 -9.72
C HIS A 8 5.80 -14.00 -8.98
N THR A 9 4.75 -14.35 -9.74
CA THR A 9 3.55 -14.97 -9.18
C THR A 9 3.76 -16.48 -9.09
N MET A 10 3.77 -17.01 -7.88
CA MET A 10 3.91 -18.45 -7.64
C MET A 10 2.73 -19.23 -8.24
N LYS A 11 3.05 -20.31 -8.97
CA LYS A 11 2.08 -21.33 -9.44
C LYS A 11 1.94 -22.44 -8.40
N GLU A 12 1.02 -23.40 -8.60
CA GLU A 12 0.58 -24.42 -7.61
C GLU A 12 1.68 -25.21 -6.88
N ASN A 13 2.93 -25.20 -7.36
CA ASN A 13 4.04 -25.93 -6.73
C ASN A 13 5.15 -25.04 -6.13
N GLY A 14 4.99 -23.71 -6.13
CA GLY A 14 5.90 -22.78 -5.44
C GLY A 14 7.37 -22.76 -5.93
N MET A 15 7.66 -23.35 -7.10
CA MET A 15 9.02 -23.44 -7.62
C MET A 15 9.40 -22.17 -8.40
N LEU A 16 10.44 -21.47 -7.94
CA LEU A 16 11.08 -20.36 -8.64
C LEU A 16 12.40 -20.83 -9.26
N THR A 17 12.54 -20.70 -10.58
CA THR A 17 13.75 -21.06 -11.31
C THR A 17 14.40 -19.81 -11.90
N LEU A 18 15.60 -19.46 -11.42
CA LEU A 18 16.41 -18.36 -11.95
C LEU A 18 17.38 -18.88 -13.01
N LYS A 19 17.33 -18.33 -14.23
CA LYS A 19 18.20 -18.69 -15.36
C LYS A 19 18.82 -17.44 -15.99
N ASN A 20 19.99 -17.59 -16.59
CA ASN A 20 20.70 -16.54 -17.33
C ASN A 20 20.91 -15.25 -16.53
N LEU A 21 21.28 -15.36 -15.25
CA LEU A 21 21.62 -14.20 -14.45
C LEU A 21 22.94 -13.57 -14.95
N PRO A 22 23.05 -12.23 -15.00
CA PRO A 22 24.22 -11.52 -15.52
C PRO A 22 25.37 -11.48 -14.50
N PHE A 23 25.68 -12.61 -13.86
CA PHE A 23 26.76 -12.76 -12.87
C PHE A 23 27.83 -13.69 -13.38
N ASN A 24 29.07 -13.48 -12.94
CA ASN A 24 30.20 -14.30 -13.36
C ASN A 24 30.34 -15.56 -12.50
N THR A 25 31.04 -16.57 -13.02
CA THR A 25 31.37 -17.77 -12.25
C THR A 25 32.21 -17.41 -11.02
N GLY A 26 31.81 -17.91 -9.85
CA GLY A 26 32.48 -17.65 -8.58
C GLY A 26 32.04 -16.38 -7.86
N GLU A 27 31.15 -15.58 -8.46
CA GLU A 27 30.58 -14.41 -7.83
C GLU A 27 29.57 -14.82 -6.75
N LYS A 28 29.73 -14.29 -5.53
CA LYS A 28 28.82 -14.55 -4.42
C LYS A 28 27.56 -13.71 -4.60
N ILE A 29 26.42 -14.39 -4.69
CA ILE A 29 25.10 -13.75 -4.82
C ILE A 29 24.23 -14.01 -3.60
N GLU A 30 23.33 -13.07 -3.31
CA GLU A 30 22.30 -13.18 -2.29
C GLU A 30 20.93 -13.10 -2.95
N VAL A 31 19.99 -13.95 -2.51
CA VAL A 31 18.62 -14.00 -3.02
C VAL A 31 17.68 -13.70 -1.86
N ILE A 32 16.88 -12.64 -2.01
CA ILE A 32 15.89 -12.21 -1.02
C ILE A 32 14.50 -12.40 -1.63
N ILE A 33 13.65 -13.17 -0.97
CA ILE A 33 12.25 -13.39 -1.38
C ILE A 33 11.36 -12.60 -0.43
N ILE A 34 10.61 -11.66 -0.97
CA ILE A 34 9.67 -10.83 -0.21
C ILE A 34 8.25 -11.25 -0.62
N PRO A 35 7.44 -11.81 0.29
CA PRO A 35 6.05 -12.10 -0.02
C PRO A 35 5.30 -10.78 -0.20
N HIS A 36 4.82 -10.54 -1.42
CA HIS A 36 3.85 -9.48 -1.66
C HIS A 36 2.48 -9.99 -1.25
N SER A 37 2.01 -9.59 -0.06
CA SER A 37 0.58 -9.69 0.22
C SER A 37 -0.13 -8.88 -0.86
N LYS A 38 -1.18 -9.44 -1.48
CA LYS A 38 -2.04 -8.63 -2.34
C LYS A 38 -2.45 -7.41 -1.50
N PRO A 39 -2.32 -6.17 -2.02
CA PRO A 39 -2.95 -5.05 -1.35
C PRO A 39 -4.40 -5.46 -1.17
N ASN A 40 -4.89 -5.37 0.07
CA ASN A 40 -6.25 -5.70 0.42
C ASN A 40 -7.14 -4.70 -0.31
N LEU A 41 -7.44 -4.97 -1.59
CA LEU A 41 -8.26 -4.12 -2.44
C LEU A 41 -9.69 -4.02 -1.89
N GLU A 42 -10.03 -4.90 -0.95
CA GLU A 42 -11.33 -4.99 -0.29
C GLU A 42 -11.48 -4.09 0.94
N GLU A 43 -10.40 -3.54 1.50
CA GLU A 43 -10.57 -2.36 2.34
C GLU A 43 -10.97 -1.24 1.40
N LYS A 44 -12.28 -0.98 1.30
CA LYS A 44 -12.89 0.07 0.49
C LYS A 44 -12.08 1.34 0.68
N ARG A 45 -11.13 1.57 -0.23
CA ARG A 45 -10.15 2.66 -0.16
C ARG A 45 -10.84 4.01 0.02
N TYR A 46 -12.10 4.06 -0.40
CA TYR A 46 -13.03 5.16 -0.23
C TYR A 46 -14.40 4.62 0.24
N PRO A 47 -14.66 4.50 1.55
CA PRO A 47 -15.91 3.94 2.07
C PRO A 47 -17.16 4.77 1.72
N PHE A 48 -16.94 6.03 1.34
CA PHE A 48 -17.97 7.00 0.96
C PHE A 48 -18.05 7.27 -0.55
N TRP A 49 -17.26 6.58 -1.38
CA TRP A 49 -17.33 6.77 -2.84
C TRP A 49 -18.71 6.38 -3.37
N GLY A 50 -19.38 7.30 -4.06
CA GLY A 50 -20.75 7.10 -4.57
C GLY A 50 -21.86 7.23 -3.53
N LYS A 51 -21.55 7.58 -2.28
CA LYS A 51 -22.56 7.90 -1.26
C LYS A 51 -22.73 9.41 -1.16
N PRO A 52 -23.95 9.96 -1.27
CA PRO A 52 -24.19 11.36 -0.99
C PRO A 52 -23.90 11.65 0.49
N ILE A 53 -23.04 12.63 0.74
CA ILE A 53 -22.75 13.13 2.10
C ILE A 53 -23.58 14.40 2.29
N THR A 54 -24.45 14.40 3.29
CA THR A 54 -25.25 15.57 3.66
C THR A 54 -24.60 16.25 4.85
N TYR A 55 -24.20 17.51 4.69
CA TYR A 55 -23.80 18.36 5.80
C TYR A 55 -25.04 19.00 6.39
N LEU A 56 -25.32 18.72 7.66
CA LEU A 56 -26.32 19.45 8.41
C LEU A 56 -25.72 20.80 8.78
N ASN A 57 -26.29 21.87 8.24
CA ASN A 57 -25.92 23.27 8.50
C ASN A 57 -24.40 23.53 8.52
N PRO A 58 -23.69 23.37 7.38
CA PRO A 58 -22.23 23.46 7.33
C PRO A 58 -21.66 24.85 7.69
N THR A 59 -22.52 25.87 7.75
CA THR A 59 -22.15 27.27 8.00
C THR A 59 -22.70 27.80 9.31
N ASP A 60 -23.39 26.97 10.11
CA ASP A 60 -23.83 27.42 11.43
C ASP A 60 -22.58 27.76 12.28
N PRO A 61 -22.63 28.87 13.04
CA PRO A 61 -21.52 29.25 13.91
C PRO A 61 -21.21 28.10 14.86
N VAL A 62 -19.94 27.73 14.93
CA VAL A 62 -19.47 26.66 15.81
C VAL A 62 -19.58 27.19 17.23
N ALA A 63 -20.56 26.70 18.01
CA ALA A 63 -20.82 26.99 19.42
C ALA A 63 -20.00 28.17 19.94
N GLU A 64 -20.38 29.40 19.56
CA GLU A 64 -19.60 30.61 19.88
C GLU A 64 -19.37 30.74 21.39
N GLU A 65 -20.29 30.18 22.19
CA GLU A 65 -20.19 30.09 23.65
C GLU A 65 -19.04 29.18 24.16
N ASP A 66 -18.59 28.20 23.38
CA ASP A 66 -17.46 27.31 23.72
C ASP A 66 -16.10 27.94 23.40
N TRP A 67 -16.07 29.09 22.72
CA TRP A 67 -14.85 29.84 22.50
C TRP A 67 -14.56 30.74 23.71
N GLU A 68 -13.64 30.30 24.56
CA GLU A 68 -13.09 31.03 25.73
C GLU A 68 -12.46 32.41 25.41
N ILE A 69 -12.58 32.89 24.17
CA ILE A 69 -11.97 34.12 23.65
C ILE A 69 -12.77 35.37 24.06
N TYR A 70 -14.04 35.23 24.46
CA TYR A 70 -14.83 36.35 24.98
C TYR A 70 -14.89 36.33 26.51
N LYS A 71 -13.84 36.85 27.15
CA LYS A 71 -13.85 37.25 28.56
C LYS A 71 -13.48 38.72 28.71
#